data_AF-A0A0E2BQ44-F1
#
_entry.id   AF-A0A0E2BQ44-F1
#
_cell.length_a   1.000
_cell.length_b   1.000
_cell.length_c   1.000
_cell.angle_alpha   90.00
_cell.angle_beta   90.00
_cell.angle_gamma   90.00
#
_symmetry.space_group_name_H-M   'P 1'
#
loop_
_entity.id
_entity.type
_entity.pdbx_description
1 polymer ?
#
loop_
_entity_poly.entity_id
_entity_poly.type
_entity_poly.pdbx_seq_one_letter_code
_entity_poly.pdbx_strand_id
1 'polypeptide(L)'
;MEANPVRITQYFDGEKQSIIPLFQRPYTWEKRNWITLWDDIISFIGSQYSDTTHFMGAVVSIPARTVPIGVTKHLVIDGQQRLTTIAILLCALRDSVETKLSDQIQDYLINRHYDNGADYLKLLPTQGDRESYIELVKNGNSLDRKKEMHLMHEAYFFFKDSIKKAKDDDGEPVGSDTIFDIVRKVLQVVMINLGESDDPYLIFESLNFKGEPLTQADLIRNYILERVSKLLVLLNCNYLLVKCTKIIQRYRTSFGKK
;
A
#
# COMPACT_ATOMS: atom_id res chain seq x y z
N MET A 1 -11.99 14.38 9.05
CA MET A 1 -10.59 13.94 9.28
C MET A 1 -10.39 13.37 10.68
N GLU A 2 -9.94 12.12 10.77
CA GLU A 2 -9.47 11.47 12.02
C GLU A 2 -8.00 11.08 11.87
N ALA A 3 -7.18 11.27 12.91
CA ALA A 3 -5.75 10.97 12.88
C ALA A 3 -5.35 10.12 14.09
N ASN A 4 -4.88 8.90 13.86
CA ASN A 4 -4.52 7.95 14.92
C ASN A 4 -3.13 7.33 14.66
N PRO A 5 -2.23 7.30 15.65
CA PRO A 5 -1.02 6.51 15.55
C PRO A 5 -1.39 5.02 15.56
N VAL A 6 -0.88 4.27 14.58
CA VAL A 6 -1.10 2.84 14.44
C VAL A 6 0.22 2.13 14.16
N ARG A 7 0.38 0.90 14.66
CA ARG A 7 1.50 0.05 14.23
C ARG A 7 1.37 -0.26 12.76
N ILE A 8 2.50 -0.36 12.07
CA ILE A 8 2.47 -0.58 10.63
C ILE A 8 1.84 -1.94 10.25
N THR A 9 2.00 -2.96 11.08
CA THR A 9 1.33 -4.26 10.90
C THR A 9 -0.18 -4.15 11.08
N GLN A 10 -0.65 -3.34 12.03
CA GLN A 10 -2.08 -3.02 12.20
C GLN A 10 -2.63 -2.24 10.99
N TYR A 11 -1.82 -1.42 10.34
CA TYR A 11 -2.22 -0.78 9.07
C TYR A 11 -2.56 -1.81 8.00
N PHE A 12 -1.85 -2.94 7.91
CA PHE A 12 -2.14 -3.99 6.93
C PHE A 12 -3.17 -5.04 7.41
N ASP A 13 -3.59 -4.98 8.66
CA ASP A 13 -4.51 -5.96 9.25
C ASP A 13 -5.97 -5.78 8.77
N GLY A 14 -6.74 -6.88 8.81
CA GLY A 14 -8.15 -6.95 8.41
C GLY A 14 -8.38 -7.11 6.90
N GLU A 15 -9.63 -7.39 6.48
CA GLU A 15 -10.00 -7.61 5.07
C GLU A 15 -10.15 -6.29 4.30
N LYS A 16 -9.01 -5.63 4.05
CA LYS A 16 -8.95 -4.35 3.36
C LYS A 16 -7.85 -4.32 2.31
N GLN A 17 -8.00 -3.41 1.37
CA GLN A 17 -7.03 -3.18 0.30
C GLN A 17 -6.75 -1.67 0.17
N SER A 18 -5.49 -1.33 0.29
CA SER A 18 -4.97 0.00 0.02
C SER A 18 -4.64 0.12 -1.46
N ILE A 19 -5.34 1.00 -2.17
CA ILE A 19 -5.18 1.23 -3.61
C ILE A 19 -4.40 2.51 -3.80
N ILE A 20 -3.28 2.43 -4.50
CA ILE A 20 -2.54 3.60 -4.97
C ILE A 20 -3.20 4.08 -6.29
N PRO A 21 -3.81 5.28 -6.31
CA PRO A 21 -4.50 5.78 -7.50
C PRO A 21 -3.57 5.96 -8.71
N LEU A 22 -4.11 5.82 -9.91
CA LEU A 22 -3.33 5.93 -11.16
C LEU A 22 -2.67 7.29 -11.39
N PHE A 23 -3.18 8.35 -10.76
CA PHE A 23 -2.59 9.68 -10.86
C PHE A 23 -1.34 9.85 -10.01
N GLN A 24 -1.16 9.01 -8.99
CA GLN A 24 0.04 9.05 -8.18
C GLN A 24 1.27 8.56 -8.95
N ARG A 25 2.45 9.04 -8.54
CA ARG A 25 3.72 8.61 -9.14
C ARG A 25 4.00 7.12 -8.85
N PRO A 26 4.63 6.38 -9.79
CA PRO A 26 5.13 5.04 -9.54
C PRO A 26 6.14 4.96 -8.37
N TYR A 27 6.62 3.77 -8.04
CA TYR A 27 7.65 3.62 -7.00
C TYR A 27 8.97 4.26 -7.44
N THR A 28 9.51 5.17 -6.61
CA THR A 28 10.73 5.93 -6.91
C THR A 28 11.71 6.01 -5.74
N TRP A 29 11.42 5.37 -4.60
CA TRP A 29 12.41 5.31 -3.51
C TRP A 29 13.60 4.47 -3.93
N GLU A 30 14.79 5.01 -3.67
CA GLU A 30 16.07 4.42 -4.06
C GLU A 30 16.84 3.95 -2.82
N LYS A 31 18.03 3.41 -3.05
CA LYS A 31 18.92 2.87 -2.02
C LYS A 31 19.09 3.75 -0.79
N ARG A 32 19.19 5.08 -0.94
CA ARG A 32 19.29 6.00 0.21
C ARG A 32 18.08 5.87 1.17
N ASN A 33 16.87 5.75 0.62
CA ASN A 33 15.65 5.65 1.39
C ASN A 33 15.55 4.30 2.08
N TRP A 34 15.98 3.23 1.40
CA TRP A 34 15.98 1.88 1.96
C TRP A 34 17.01 1.77 3.10
N ILE A 35 18.18 2.39 2.96
CA ILE A 35 19.19 2.49 4.02
C ILE A 35 18.61 3.22 5.22
N THR A 36 17.99 4.39 5.05
CA THR A 36 17.39 5.12 6.17
C THR A 36 16.35 4.27 6.92
N LEU A 37 15.43 3.61 6.19
CA LEU A 37 14.46 2.71 6.83
C LEU A 37 15.14 1.54 7.56
N TRP A 38 16.19 0.99 6.96
CA TRP A 38 16.93 -0.13 7.55
C TRP A 38 17.68 0.28 8.81
N ASP A 39 18.39 1.41 8.77
CA ASP A 39 19.14 1.99 9.88
C ASP A 39 18.21 2.30 11.07
N ASP A 40 17.03 2.86 10.77
CA ASP A 40 15.98 3.07 11.75
C ASP A 40 15.57 1.77 12.45
N ILE A 41 15.43 0.66 11.72
CA ILE A 41 15.05 -0.66 12.28
C ILE A 41 16.17 -1.24 13.14
N ILE A 42 17.41 -1.27 12.63
CA ILE A 42 18.53 -1.90 13.35
C ILE A 42 18.91 -1.12 14.61
N SER A 43 18.61 0.18 14.68
CA SER A 43 18.85 1.00 15.88
C SER A 43 18.12 0.50 17.14
N PHE A 44 17.10 -0.35 16.97
CA PHE A 44 16.34 -0.96 18.07
C PHE A 44 16.79 -2.39 18.43
N ILE A 45 17.79 -2.94 17.75
CA ILE A 45 18.39 -4.22 18.15
C ILE A 45 19.04 -4.05 19.53
N GLY A 46 18.92 -5.06 20.40
CA GLY A 46 19.44 -5.02 21.77
C GLY A 46 18.65 -4.13 22.76
N SER A 47 17.73 -3.31 22.28
CA SER A 47 16.87 -2.46 23.12
C SER A 47 15.68 -3.23 23.69
N GLN A 48 15.18 -2.86 24.88
CA GLN A 48 13.86 -3.32 25.34
C GLN A 48 12.77 -2.47 24.67
N TYR A 49 12.08 -3.06 23.69
CA TYR A 49 11.08 -2.36 22.86
C TYR A 49 9.63 -2.54 23.33
N SER A 50 9.37 -2.79 24.61
CA SER A 50 7.99 -2.92 25.14
C SER A 50 7.18 -1.63 24.98
N ASP A 51 7.84 -0.46 25.13
CA ASP A 51 7.21 0.86 25.14
C ASP A 51 7.84 1.86 24.15
N THR A 52 8.74 1.40 23.28
CA THR A 52 9.35 2.26 22.25
C THR A 52 8.54 2.24 20.97
N THR A 53 8.41 3.42 20.36
CA THR A 53 7.72 3.62 19.09
C THR A 53 8.61 4.43 18.17
N HIS A 54 8.72 4.02 16.92
CA HIS A 54 9.42 4.78 15.88
C HIS A 54 8.43 5.28 14.85
N PHE A 55 8.36 6.60 14.71
CA PHE A 55 7.39 7.24 13.82
C PHE A 55 7.96 7.38 12.41
N MET A 56 7.36 6.64 11.47
CA MET A 56 7.81 6.64 10.08
C MET A 56 7.21 7.79 9.26
N GLY A 57 6.18 8.46 9.77
CA GLY A 57 5.42 9.51 9.07
C GLY A 57 3.91 9.23 9.00
N ALA A 58 3.19 10.09 8.31
CA ALA A 58 1.75 9.96 8.12
C ALA A 58 1.41 9.15 6.85
N VAL A 59 0.27 8.45 6.90
CA VAL A 59 -0.37 7.82 5.75
C VAL A 59 -1.77 8.41 5.66
N VAL A 60 -2.09 8.99 4.51
CA VAL A 60 -3.39 9.61 4.28
C VAL A 60 -4.20 8.74 3.35
N SER A 61 -5.40 8.38 3.76
CA SER A 61 -6.30 7.57 2.93
C SER A 61 -7.75 8.04 3.03
N ILE A 62 -8.49 7.76 1.97
CA ILE A 62 -9.95 7.94 1.93
C ILE A 62 -10.59 6.58 1.63
N PRO A 63 -11.65 6.16 2.35
CA PRO A 63 -12.37 4.96 2.01
C PRO A 63 -12.94 5.08 0.59
N ALA A 64 -12.64 4.10 -0.27
CA ALA A 64 -13.38 3.94 -1.51
C ALA A 64 -14.77 3.40 -1.15
N ARG A 65 -15.80 3.77 -1.92
CA ARG A 65 -17.21 3.38 -1.68
C ARG A 65 -17.30 1.94 -1.16
N THR A 66 -17.79 1.81 0.06
CA THR A 66 -17.92 0.53 0.76
C THR A 66 -18.85 -0.38 -0.02
N VAL A 67 -18.38 -1.60 -0.30
CA VAL A 67 -19.22 -2.66 -0.85
C VAL A 67 -19.80 -3.47 0.33
N PRO A 68 -21.08 -3.88 0.29
CA PRO A 68 -21.67 -4.68 1.37
C PRO A 68 -21.02 -6.05 1.56
N ILE A 69 -20.37 -6.57 0.51
CA ILE A 69 -19.67 -7.85 0.45
C ILE A 69 -18.39 -7.61 -0.33
N GLY A 70 -17.24 -7.99 0.20
CA GLY A 70 -15.95 -7.81 -0.46
C GLY A 70 -14.89 -7.17 0.43
N VAL A 71 -13.71 -6.99 -0.15
CA VAL A 71 -12.59 -6.29 0.50
C VAL A 71 -12.89 -4.80 0.62
N THR A 72 -12.71 -4.23 1.81
CA THR A 72 -12.88 -2.78 2.00
C THR A 72 -11.71 -2.03 1.35
N LYS A 73 -12.01 -1.18 0.38
CA LYS A 73 -10.99 -0.48 -0.41
C LYS A 73 -10.71 0.91 0.17
N HIS A 74 -9.44 1.28 0.27
CA HIS A 74 -8.99 2.60 0.72
C HIS A 74 -8.05 3.19 -0.33
N LEU A 75 -8.34 4.39 -0.83
CA LEU A 75 -7.45 5.09 -1.75
C LEU A 75 -6.36 5.79 -0.94
N VAL A 76 -5.11 5.47 -1.22
CA VAL A 76 -3.95 6.11 -0.59
C VAL A 76 -3.68 7.44 -1.30
N ILE A 77 -3.79 8.53 -0.54
CA ILE A 77 -3.56 9.89 -1.03
C ILE A 77 -2.11 10.29 -0.79
N ASP A 78 -1.55 9.94 0.37
CA ASP A 78 -0.14 10.18 0.72
C ASP A 78 0.44 9.04 1.57
N GLY A 79 1.76 8.90 1.59
CA GLY A 79 2.48 7.81 2.24
C GLY A 79 2.69 6.59 1.34
N GLN A 80 2.37 6.70 0.05
CA GLN A 80 2.44 5.58 -0.91
C GLN A 80 3.82 4.92 -1.01
N GLN A 81 4.90 5.70 -1.12
CA GLN A 81 6.26 5.15 -1.27
C GLN A 81 6.70 4.39 0.00
N ARG A 82 6.29 4.90 1.16
CA ARG A 82 6.56 4.29 2.46
C ARG A 82 5.82 2.97 2.61
N LEU A 83 4.50 2.96 2.36
CA LEU A 83 3.69 1.73 2.43
C LEU A 83 4.24 0.65 1.49
N THR A 84 4.57 1.03 0.26
CA THR A 84 5.16 0.12 -0.73
C THR A 84 6.49 -0.44 -0.26
N THR A 85 7.40 0.40 0.26
CA THR A 85 8.70 -0.05 0.76
C THR A 85 8.56 -1.01 1.94
N ILE A 86 7.62 -0.74 2.85
CA ILE A 86 7.36 -1.62 3.99
C ILE A 86 6.77 -2.95 3.52
N ALA A 87 5.85 -2.93 2.55
CA ALA A 87 5.34 -4.17 1.97
C ALA A 87 6.42 -5.00 1.28
N ILE A 88 7.40 -4.35 0.64
CA ILE A 88 8.58 -5.02 0.06
C ILE A 88 9.48 -5.61 1.15
N LEU A 89 9.73 -4.87 2.24
CA LEU A 89 10.45 -5.38 3.41
C LEU A 89 9.76 -6.60 4.03
N LEU A 90 8.43 -6.57 4.16
CA LEU A 90 7.64 -7.71 4.62
C LEU A 90 7.78 -8.92 3.68
N CYS A 91 7.85 -8.72 2.36
CA CYS A 91 8.17 -9.81 1.42
C CYS A 91 9.56 -10.41 1.71
N ALA A 92 10.58 -9.58 1.91
CA ALA A 92 11.93 -10.04 2.24
C ALA A 92 12.01 -10.78 3.58
N LEU A 93 11.28 -10.31 4.60
CA LEU A 93 11.18 -10.95 5.92
C LEU A 93 10.45 -12.29 5.84
N ARG A 94 9.28 -12.35 5.20
CA ARG A 94 8.54 -13.60 4.93
C ARG A 94 9.44 -14.66 4.32
N ASP A 95 10.28 -14.23 3.39
CA ASP A 95 11.17 -15.09 2.61
C ASP A 95 12.44 -15.49 3.38
N SER A 96 12.66 -14.93 4.57
CA SER A 96 13.85 -15.12 5.41
C SER A 96 13.56 -15.73 6.79
N VAL A 97 12.31 -16.08 7.10
CA VAL A 97 11.88 -16.67 8.38
C VAL A 97 11.37 -18.10 8.21
N GLU A 98 11.19 -18.83 9.32
CA GLU A 98 10.59 -20.17 9.33
C GLU A 98 9.13 -20.17 8.85
N THR A 99 8.66 -21.33 8.38
CA THR A 99 7.36 -21.50 7.70
C THR A 99 6.17 -20.93 8.47
N LYS A 100 6.09 -21.12 9.79
CA LYS A 100 4.97 -20.62 10.60
C LYS A 100 4.92 -19.09 10.64
N LEU A 101 6.08 -18.45 10.82
CA LEU A 101 6.16 -16.98 10.84
C LEU A 101 6.02 -16.42 9.42
N SER A 102 6.54 -17.12 8.41
CA SER A 102 6.37 -16.78 7.00
C SER A 102 4.89 -16.69 6.63
N ASP A 103 4.09 -17.68 7.05
CA ASP A 103 2.65 -17.68 6.82
C ASP A 103 1.94 -16.50 7.52
N GLN A 104 2.34 -16.18 8.76
CA GLN A 104 1.83 -14.98 9.46
C GLN A 104 2.22 -13.67 8.76
N ILE A 105 3.42 -13.57 8.20
CA ILE A 105 3.84 -12.36 7.48
C ILE A 105 3.05 -12.22 6.18
N GLN A 106 2.74 -13.34 5.53
CA GLN A 106 1.93 -13.36 4.30
C GLN A 106 0.53 -12.76 4.53
N ASP A 107 -0.05 -12.86 5.73
CA ASP A 107 -1.35 -12.24 6.08
C ASP A 107 -1.34 -10.70 6.03
N TYR A 108 -0.18 -10.07 6.17
CA TYR A 108 -0.04 -8.61 5.98
C TYR A 108 0.12 -8.21 4.51
N LEU A 109 0.32 -9.18 3.62
CA LEU A 109 0.53 -8.95 2.18
C LEU A 109 -0.68 -9.33 1.35
N ILE A 110 -1.46 -10.34 1.80
CA ILE A 110 -2.63 -10.82 1.08
C ILE A 110 -3.91 -10.92 1.93
N ASN A 111 -5.06 -10.81 1.25
CA ASN A 111 -6.37 -11.19 1.74
C ASN A 111 -6.67 -12.63 1.27
N ARG A 112 -6.42 -13.64 2.11
CA ARG A 112 -6.45 -15.07 1.73
C ARG A 112 -7.75 -15.56 1.12
N HIS A 113 -8.87 -14.95 1.45
CA HIS A 113 -10.20 -15.42 1.04
C HIS A 113 -10.73 -14.72 -0.22
N TYR A 114 -9.90 -13.92 -0.89
CA TYR A 114 -10.33 -13.06 -1.98
C TYR A 114 -9.52 -13.25 -3.26
N ASP A 115 -9.82 -14.30 -4.02
CA ASP A 115 -9.08 -14.61 -5.25
C ASP A 115 -9.59 -13.88 -6.51
N ASN A 116 -10.59 -13.01 -6.37
CA ASN A 116 -11.17 -12.30 -7.51
C ASN A 116 -10.27 -11.14 -7.96
N GLY A 117 -9.59 -11.32 -9.09
CA GLY A 117 -8.76 -10.29 -9.70
C GLY A 117 -7.55 -9.94 -8.82
N ALA A 118 -7.48 -8.67 -8.39
CA ALA A 118 -6.39 -8.17 -7.57
C ALA A 118 -6.80 -7.97 -6.09
N ASP A 119 -8.01 -8.36 -5.70
CA ASP A 119 -8.54 -8.13 -4.33
C ASP A 119 -7.76 -8.92 -3.26
N TYR A 120 -7.04 -9.98 -3.67
CA TYR A 120 -6.13 -10.72 -2.79
C TYR A 120 -4.96 -9.88 -2.30
N LEU A 121 -4.61 -8.74 -2.92
CA LEU A 121 -3.50 -7.89 -2.48
C LEU A 121 -3.94 -6.91 -1.40
N LYS A 122 -3.17 -6.81 -0.30
CA LYS A 122 -3.38 -5.76 0.73
C LYS A 122 -2.99 -4.37 0.23
N LEU A 123 -1.98 -4.30 -0.63
CA LEU A 123 -1.54 -3.09 -1.31
C LEU A 123 -1.62 -3.29 -2.82
N LEU A 124 -2.39 -2.44 -3.50
CA LEU A 124 -2.49 -2.42 -4.95
C LEU A 124 -1.75 -1.20 -5.48
N PRO A 125 -0.51 -1.35 -5.98
CA PRO A 125 0.26 -0.23 -6.50
C PRO A 125 -0.22 0.24 -7.87
N THR A 126 0.42 1.31 -8.38
CA THR A 126 0.14 1.85 -9.71
C THR A 126 0.35 0.80 -10.80
N GLN A 127 -0.20 1.04 -12.00
CA GLN A 127 -0.15 0.05 -13.09
C GLN A 127 1.28 -0.33 -13.49
N GLY A 128 2.23 0.62 -13.50
CA GLY A 128 3.63 0.35 -13.87
C GLY A 128 4.38 -0.52 -12.86
N ASP A 129 3.94 -0.49 -11.60
CA ASP A 129 4.57 -1.21 -10.48
C ASP A 129 3.96 -2.59 -10.22
N ARG A 130 2.75 -2.82 -10.73
CA ARG A 130 1.86 -3.91 -10.28
C ARG A 130 2.42 -5.30 -10.56
N GLU A 131 2.97 -5.52 -11.75
CA GLU A 131 3.51 -6.83 -12.12
C GLU A 131 4.70 -7.19 -11.24
N SER A 132 5.65 -6.26 -11.08
CA SER A 132 6.82 -6.41 -10.21
C SER A 132 6.42 -6.71 -8.76
N TYR A 133 5.41 -6.01 -8.25
CA TYR A 133 4.91 -6.23 -6.88
C TYR A 133 4.19 -7.58 -6.73
N ILE A 134 3.37 -7.98 -7.70
CA ILE A 134 2.70 -9.30 -7.70
C ILE A 134 3.75 -10.43 -7.66
N GLU A 135 4.82 -10.29 -8.45
CA GLU A 135 5.91 -11.26 -8.48
C GLU A 135 6.60 -11.38 -7.12
N LEU A 136 6.82 -10.26 -6.41
CA LEU A 136 7.36 -10.26 -5.04
C LEU A 136 6.42 -10.95 -4.03
N VAL A 137 5.12 -10.67 -4.12
CA VAL A 137 4.13 -11.23 -3.18
C VAL A 137 3.95 -12.73 -3.37
N LYS A 138 4.03 -13.23 -4.62
CA LYS A 138 3.81 -14.64 -4.94
C LYS A 138 5.09 -15.48 -4.96
N ASN A 139 6.16 -14.95 -5.55
CA ASN A 139 7.32 -15.72 -5.98
C ASN A 139 8.64 -15.12 -5.46
N GLY A 140 8.62 -14.28 -4.43
CA GLY A 140 9.81 -13.55 -3.96
C GLY A 140 11.04 -14.44 -3.73
N ASN A 141 10.85 -15.65 -3.19
CA ASN A 141 11.95 -16.59 -2.93
C ASN A 141 12.54 -17.25 -4.20
N SER A 142 11.81 -17.25 -5.30
CA SER A 142 12.22 -17.82 -6.59
C SER A 142 12.75 -16.76 -7.56
N LEU A 143 12.86 -15.50 -7.12
CA LEU A 143 13.39 -14.41 -7.94
C LEU A 143 14.91 -14.50 -8.08
N ASP A 144 15.38 -14.44 -9.32
CA ASP A 144 16.79 -14.31 -9.65
C ASP A 144 17.20 -12.85 -9.84
N ARG A 145 18.44 -12.52 -9.44
CA ARG A 145 19.02 -11.20 -9.69
C ARG A 145 19.31 -11.01 -11.17
N LYS A 146 18.75 -9.97 -11.76
CA LYS A 146 18.98 -9.55 -13.15
C LYS A 146 19.81 -8.26 -13.17
N LYS A 147 20.49 -7.98 -14.30
CA LYS A 147 21.31 -6.76 -14.48
C LYS A 147 20.44 -5.49 -14.46
N GLU A 148 19.26 -5.58 -15.04
CA GLU A 148 18.24 -4.55 -15.03
C GLU A 148 17.00 -5.16 -14.39
N MET A 149 16.51 -4.55 -13.31
CA MET A 149 15.32 -4.99 -12.62
C MET A 149 14.51 -3.78 -12.19
N HIS A 150 13.25 -4.00 -11.86
CA HIS A 150 12.41 -2.95 -11.33
C HIS A 150 12.92 -2.50 -9.95
N LEU A 151 12.79 -1.21 -9.61
CA LEU A 151 13.24 -0.67 -8.30
C LEU A 151 12.70 -1.44 -7.09
N MET A 152 11.51 -2.03 -7.22
CA MET A 152 10.93 -2.88 -6.17
C MET A 152 11.71 -4.17 -5.94
N HIS A 153 12.22 -4.79 -7.02
CA HIS A 153 13.07 -5.98 -6.93
C HIS A 153 14.43 -5.63 -6.34
N GLU A 154 14.99 -4.47 -6.70
CA GLU A 154 16.22 -3.96 -6.09
C GLU A 154 16.06 -3.76 -4.58
N ALA A 155 14.96 -3.10 -4.17
CA ALA A 155 14.63 -2.90 -2.76
C ALA A 155 14.46 -4.24 -2.02
N TYR A 156 13.78 -5.21 -2.62
CA TYR A 156 13.62 -6.56 -2.06
C TYR A 156 14.98 -7.23 -1.83
N PHE A 157 15.86 -7.23 -2.82
CA PHE A 157 17.18 -7.82 -2.71
C PHE A 157 18.08 -7.08 -1.72
N PHE A 158 17.96 -5.76 -1.64
CA PHE A 158 18.61 -4.96 -0.60
C PHE A 158 18.18 -5.45 0.79
N PHE A 159 16.87 -5.50 1.08
CA PHE A 159 16.39 -5.95 2.40
C PHE A 159 16.76 -7.42 2.68
N LYS A 160 16.67 -8.30 1.68
CA LYS A 160 17.07 -9.70 1.82
C LYS A 160 18.55 -9.85 2.20
N ASP A 161 19.43 -9.05 1.59
CA ASP A 161 20.85 -9.02 1.95
C ASP A 161 21.09 -8.41 3.33
N SER A 162 20.39 -7.32 3.65
CA SER A 162 20.52 -6.63 4.92
C SER A 162 20.08 -7.51 6.09
N ILE A 163 18.96 -8.24 5.95
CA ILE A 163 18.48 -9.23 6.93
C ILE A 163 19.53 -10.31 7.17
N LYS A 164 20.11 -10.87 6.09
CA LYS A 164 21.15 -11.92 6.21
C LYS A 164 22.44 -11.43 6.88
N LYS A 165 22.75 -10.13 6.77
CA LYS A 165 23.96 -9.52 7.30
C LYS A 165 23.74 -8.81 8.64
N ALA A 166 22.51 -8.80 9.14
CA ALA A 166 22.15 -8.12 10.38
C ALA A 166 22.94 -8.69 11.55
N LYS A 167 23.53 -7.79 12.34
CA LYS A 167 24.31 -8.11 13.53
C LYS A 167 23.91 -7.16 14.65
N ASP A 168 24.05 -7.61 15.89
CA ASP A 168 23.91 -6.75 17.07
C ASP A 168 25.21 -5.99 17.37
N ASP A 169 25.21 -5.22 18.47
CA ASP A 169 26.35 -4.40 18.90
C ASP A 169 27.59 -5.23 19.24
N ASP A 170 27.41 -6.49 19.63
CA ASP A 170 28.49 -7.45 19.91
C ASP A 170 28.99 -8.15 18.62
N GLY A 171 28.33 -7.90 17.48
CA GLY A 171 28.68 -8.46 16.19
C GLY A 171 28.08 -9.85 15.91
N GLU A 172 27.20 -10.33 16.79
CA GLU A 172 26.52 -11.61 16.67
C GLU A 172 25.36 -11.53 15.66
N PRO A 173 25.11 -12.59 14.86
CA PRO A 173 24.04 -12.57 13.87
C PRO A 173 22.66 -12.39 14.51
N VAL A 174 21.86 -11.47 13.96
CA VAL A 174 20.50 -11.23 14.43
C VAL A 174 19.50 -12.03 13.61
N GLY A 175 18.63 -12.76 14.29
CA GLY A 175 17.57 -13.55 13.67
C GLY A 175 16.56 -12.67 12.93
N SER A 176 16.10 -13.14 11.76
CA SER A 176 15.08 -12.45 10.96
C SER A 176 13.73 -12.31 11.69
N ASP A 177 13.44 -13.21 12.62
CA ASP A 177 12.31 -13.15 13.54
C ASP A 177 12.41 -11.94 14.49
N THR A 178 13.60 -11.65 15.01
CA THR A 178 13.86 -10.46 15.83
C THR A 178 13.62 -9.18 15.04
N ILE A 179 14.10 -9.14 13.80
CA ILE A 179 13.91 -7.98 12.90
C ILE A 179 12.42 -7.79 12.60
N PHE A 180 11.69 -8.88 12.32
CA PHE A 180 10.24 -8.81 12.13
C PHE A 180 9.52 -8.33 13.40
N ASP A 181 9.96 -8.76 14.58
CA ASP A 181 9.39 -8.32 15.85
C ASP A 181 9.57 -6.81 16.07
N ILE A 182 10.72 -6.24 15.71
CA ILE A 182 10.96 -4.79 15.71
C ILE A 182 9.99 -4.10 14.75
N VAL A 183 9.90 -4.57 13.50
CA VAL A 183 8.96 -4.02 12.50
C VAL A 183 7.52 -4.06 13.00
N ARG A 184 7.13 -5.15 13.68
CA ARG A 184 5.77 -5.35 14.18
C ARG A 184 5.45 -4.49 15.40
N LYS A 185 6.39 -4.34 16.34
CA LYS A 185 6.14 -3.72 17.66
C LYS A 185 6.46 -2.23 17.68
N VAL A 186 7.54 -1.82 16.99
CA VAL A 186 8.14 -0.48 17.10
C VAL A 186 7.65 0.46 16.00
N LEU A 187 7.58 0.00 14.74
CA LEU A 187 7.26 0.91 13.63
C LEU A 187 5.80 1.36 13.65
N GLN A 188 5.60 2.67 13.67
CA GLN A 188 4.30 3.32 13.65
C GLN A 188 4.15 4.33 12.51
N VAL A 189 2.91 4.47 12.04
CA VAL A 189 2.48 5.53 11.14
C VAL A 189 1.25 6.22 11.74
N VAL A 190 1.07 7.49 11.42
CA VAL A 190 -0.17 8.21 11.75
C VAL A 190 -1.11 8.00 10.58
N MET A 191 -2.16 7.21 10.80
CA MET A 191 -3.21 7.00 9.82
C MET A 191 -4.16 8.19 9.89
N ILE A 192 -4.27 8.93 8.78
CA ILE A 192 -5.20 10.04 8.62
C ILE A 192 -6.31 9.56 7.67
N ASN A 193 -7.51 9.40 8.20
CA ASN A 193 -8.68 9.03 7.43
C ASN A 193 -9.48 10.28 7.08
N LEU A 194 -9.62 10.49 5.77
CA LEU A 194 -10.44 11.56 5.22
C LEU A 194 -11.90 11.13 5.19
N GLY A 195 -12.78 12.04 5.61
CA GLY A 195 -14.23 11.88 5.47
C GLY A 195 -14.69 12.17 4.04
N GLU A 196 -15.96 11.86 3.74
CA GLU A 196 -16.52 12.07 2.39
C GLU A 196 -16.56 13.55 1.97
N SER A 197 -16.58 14.48 2.92
CA SER A 197 -16.57 15.93 2.70
C SER A 197 -15.18 16.55 2.61
N ASP A 198 -14.13 15.80 2.95
CA ASP A 198 -12.76 16.30 2.91
C ASP A 198 -12.28 16.31 1.45
N ASP A 199 -11.62 17.39 1.00
CA ASP A 199 -11.04 17.48 -0.34
C ASP A 199 -9.64 16.85 -0.35
N PRO A 200 -9.45 15.67 -0.97
CA PRO A 200 -8.15 15.00 -0.98
C PRO A 200 -7.07 15.82 -1.68
N TYR A 201 -7.44 16.67 -2.65
CA TYR A 201 -6.49 17.50 -3.38
C TYR A 201 -5.89 18.58 -2.49
N LEU A 202 -6.73 19.33 -1.76
CA LEU A 202 -6.28 20.40 -0.87
C LEU A 202 -5.41 19.85 0.27
N ILE A 203 -5.77 18.69 0.81
CA ILE A 203 -4.99 18.03 1.87
C ILE A 203 -3.66 17.53 1.32
N PHE A 204 -3.65 16.96 0.12
CA PHE A 204 -2.43 16.51 -0.54
C PHE A 204 -1.50 17.68 -0.88
N GLU A 205 -2.01 18.80 -1.39
CA GLU A 205 -1.24 20.01 -1.66
C GLU A 205 -0.61 20.57 -0.36
N SER A 206 -1.39 20.63 0.72
CA SER A 206 -0.94 21.09 2.03
C SER A 206 0.17 20.22 2.62
N LEU A 207 0.09 18.90 2.47
CA LEU A 207 1.07 17.95 3.01
C LEU A 207 2.36 17.89 2.18
N ASN A 208 2.25 17.89 0.85
CA ASN A 208 3.42 17.83 -0.04
C ASN A 208 4.25 19.11 -0.08
N PHE A 209 3.69 20.25 0.34
CA PHE A 209 4.45 21.50 0.50
C PHE A 209 5.68 21.34 1.44
N LYS A 210 5.71 20.31 2.29
CA LYS A 210 6.82 20.03 3.23
C LYS A 210 7.66 18.79 2.90
N GLY A 211 7.32 18.02 1.85
CA GLY A 211 7.94 16.73 1.51
C GLY A 211 8.86 16.77 0.27
N GLU A 212 9.07 15.62 -0.38
CA GLU A 212 9.67 15.61 -1.73
C GLU A 212 8.74 16.36 -2.68
N PRO A 213 9.20 17.46 -3.30
CA PRO A 213 8.32 18.32 -4.08
C PRO A 213 7.82 17.58 -5.31
N LEU A 214 6.50 17.57 -5.47
CA LEU A 214 5.87 17.19 -6.73
C LEU A 214 6.36 18.11 -7.84
N THR A 215 6.57 17.56 -9.02
CA THR A 215 6.80 18.42 -10.18
C THR A 215 5.51 19.17 -10.51
N GLN A 216 5.61 20.36 -11.12
CA GLN A 216 4.42 21.08 -11.59
C GLN A 216 3.58 20.23 -12.56
N ALA A 217 4.22 19.33 -13.31
CA ALA A 217 3.54 18.38 -14.18
C ALA A 217 2.72 17.35 -13.40
N ASP A 218 3.20 16.90 -12.24
CA ASP A 218 2.45 15.97 -11.37
C ASP A 218 1.21 16.64 -10.77
N LEU A 219 1.30 17.91 -10.37
CA LEU A 219 0.15 18.67 -9.86
C LEU A 219 -0.96 18.81 -10.93
N ILE A 220 -0.57 19.18 -12.16
CA ILE A 220 -1.52 19.30 -13.28
C ILE A 220 -2.10 17.94 -13.64
N ARG A 221 -1.27 16.89 -13.70
CA ARG A 221 -1.72 15.52 -13.98
C ARG A 221 -2.70 15.03 -12.92
N ASN A 222 -2.41 15.23 -11.64
CA ASN A 222 -3.28 14.86 -10.52
C ASN A 222 -4.63 15.56 -10.62
N TYR A 223 -4.62 16.87 -10.80
CA TYR A 223 -5.83 17.68 -10.92
C TYR A 223 -6.71 17.26 -12.12
N ILE A 224 -6.09 17.03 -13.28
CA ILE A 224 -6.82 16.58 -14.48
C ILE A 224 -7.38 15.16 -14.28
N LEU A 225 -6.56 14.22 -13.80
CA LEU A 225 -6.97 12.83 -13.62
C LEU A 225 -8.04 12.70 -12.54
N GLU A 226 -7.98 13.48 -11.46
CA GLU A 226 -9.04 13.51 -10.45
C GLU A 226 -10.37 13.98 -11.06
N ARG A 227 -10.35 15.08 -11.82
CA ARG A 227 -11.54 15.60 -12.51
C ARG A 227 -12.09 14.62 -13.55
N VAL A 228 -11.21 14.00 -14.33
CA VAL A 228 -11.60 12.99 -15.34
C VAL A 228 -12.13 11.73 -14.66
N SER A 229 -11.58 11.31 -13.53
CA SER A 229 -12.08 10.16 -12.77
C SER A 229 -13.49 10.43 -12.23
N LYS A 230 -13.72 11.60 -11.63
CA LYS A 230 -15.06 12.05 -11.21
C LYS A 230 -16.03 12.10 -12.40
N LEU A 231 -15.58 12.63 -13.54
CA LEU A 231 -16.37 12.72 -14.77
C LEU A 231 -16.71 11.33 -15.35
N LEU A 232 -15.75 10.39 -15.35
CA LEU A 232 -15.94 9.01 -15.82
C LEU A 232 -16.95 8.26 -14.96
N VAL A 233 -16.92 8.45 -13.64
CA VAL A 233 -17.92 7.89 -12.72
C VAL A 233 -19.30 8.47 -13.04
N LEU A 234 -19.41 9.80 -13.23
CA LEU A 234 -20.66 10.45 -13.61
C LEU A 234 -21.18 9.96 -14.97
N LEU A 235 -20.31 9.83 -15.97
CA LEU A 235 -20.64 9.34 -17.31
C LEU A 235 -21.10 7.88 -17.27
N ASN A 236 -20.43 7.02 -16.49
CA ASN A 236 -20.84 5.63 -16.32
C ASN A 236 -22.18 5.51 -15.58
N CYS A 237 -22.40 6.32 -14.54
CA CYS A 237 -23.69 6.39 -13.85
C CYS A 237 -24.80 6.86 -14.80
N ASN A 238 -24.53 7.87 -15.64
CA ASN A 238 -25.50 8.37 -16.62
C ASN A 238 -25.77 7.33 -17.72
N TYR A 239 -24.75 6.63 -18.19
CA TYR A 239 -24.88 5.54 -19.15
C TYR A 239 -25.73 4.38 -18.57
N LEU A 240 -25.47 3.97 -17.33
CA LEU A 240 -26.26 2.97 -16.62
C LEU A 240 -27.71 3.43 -16.41
N LEU A 241 -27.93 4.68 -16.01
CA LEU A 241 -29.27 5.28 -15.88
C LEU A 241 -30.02 5.25 -17.22
N VAL A 242 -29.40 5.69 -18.32
CA VAL A 242 -30.02 5.65 -19.66
C VAL A 242 -30.35 4.21 -20.07
N LYS A 243 -29.48 3.24 -19.76
CA LYS A 243 -29.70 1.83 -20.07
C LYS A 243 -30.86 1.25 -19.24
N CYS A 244 -30.91 1.56 -17.94
CA CYS A 244 -32.01 1.19 -17.05
C CYS A 244 -33.34 1.80 -17.51
N THR A 245 -33.38 3.07 -17.88
CA THR A 245 -34.60 3.75 -18.38
C THR A 245 -35.11 3.11 -19.67
N LYS A 246 -34.21 2.74 -20.59
CA LYS A 246 -34.57 2.02 -21.83
C LYS A 246 -35.12 0.61 -21.55
N ILE A 247 -34.56 -0.09 -20.55
CA ILE A 247 -35.06 -1.40 -20.11
C ILE A 247 -36.46 -1.23 -19.49
N ILE A 248 -36.64 -0.27 -18.58
CA ILE A 248 -37.93 0.02 -17.93
C ILE A 248 -38.99 0.39 -18.98
N GLN A 249 -38.65 1.23 -19.98
CA GLN A 249 -39.57 1.56 -21.08
C GLN A 249 -39.97 0.34 -21.92
N ARG A 250 -39.03 -0.58 -22.20
CA ARG A 250 -39.33 -1.84 -22.91
C ARG A 250 -40.25 -2.76 -22.12
N TYR A 251 -40.10 -2.83 -20.80
CA TYR A 251 -40.99 -3.62 -19.95
C TYR A 251 -42.39 -2.98 -19.83
N ARG A 252 -42.47 -1.64 -19.80
CA ARG A 252 -43.74 -0.90 -19.72
C ARG A 252 -44.58 -1.03 -20.99
N THR A 253 -43.98 -1.13 -22.17
CA THR A 253 -44.69 -1.37 -23.44
C THR A 253 -45.14 -2.82 -23.64
N SER A 254 -44.51 -3.77 -22.93
CA SER A 254 -44.89 -5.20 -22.96
C SER A 254 -46.09 -5.51 -22.04
N PHE A 255 -46.20 -4.82 -20.90
CA PHE A 255 -47.30 -5.01 -19.93
C PHE A 255 -48.55 -4.15 -20.17
N GLY A 256 -48.48 -3.12 -21.04
CA GLY A 256 -49.63 -2.29 -21.41
C GLY A 256 -50.53 -2.85 -22.51
N LYS A 257 -50.30 -4.10 -22.96
CA LYS A 257 -51.14 -4.82 -23.92
C LYS A 257 -51.71 -6.10 -23.28
N LYS A 258 -52.54 -5.92 -22.26
CA LYS A 258 -53.56 -6.90 -21.83
C LYS A 258 -54.80 -6.13 -21.41
#